data_AF-A0A9E2JIS1-F1
#
_entry.id   AF-A0A9E2JIS1-F1
#
_cell.length_a   1.000
_cell.length_b   1.000
_cell.length_c   1.000
_cell.angle_alpha   90.00
_cell.angle_beta   90.00
_cell.angle_gamma   90.00
#
_symmetry.space_group_name_H-M   'P 1'
#
loop_
_entity.id
_entity.type
_entity.pdbx_description
1 polymer ?
#
loop_
_entity_poly.entity_id
_entity_poly.type
_entity_poly.pdbx_seq_one_letter_code
_entity_poly.pdbx_strand_id
1 'polypeptide(L)'
;MESYDVVVIGAGNAGLTASASLAQRGFKVLLLERHNIPGGSATSFIRGRFEFEVALHQLSGIGTPEMPAPLRFLFDELGVFDQLEFVRMPDLYRVLTPEGLDLTLKTDRAEAIAALQTRFPKEKEAIERFFDLVYQFAGQIFGAVYMGDPQVTREKYPLLYQLAFKNCKDILDEYFQDPLLKMVLSVYWGYLGLPPDRLAFAYLAILLFAFIEFKAYHVKGGSQAISGALAEAFIRNGGTVRFNCGADKILVDQGRVTGVVTEQGDQVETKCVISNASQVTTYVRMIDAEHRPADALREMRGRSLSPSALVMWLGLDCEPDQVNMTATTNFIITHNDLADRRYREMNRRDFGDDLMVVSCYDVSDPGFSPPGTCQLNMVSLKFGRSWKNVPPGQYHRIKFENAEAMLNRAAQVLPGLRGRIEEVEMATPLTFMRYLGHPEGSIYGFEHHAKDAFLMPVGRNSPIRGLHFASGWTGDAGFQPTYQSGASAARDVELELKGK
;
A
#
# COMPACT_ATOMS: atom_id res chain seq x y z
N MET A 1 31.98 20.87 3.55
CA MET A 1 30.92 19.94 3.14
C MET A 1 30.76 18.92 4.23
N GLU A 2 29.54 18.70 4.71
CA GLU A 2 29.27 17.52 5.55
C GLU A 2 29.31 16.27 4.67
N SER A 3 29.99 15.24 5.16
CA SER A 3 30.18 13.97 4.45
C SER A 3 29.46 12.84 5.19
N TYR A 4 28.77 11.99 4.43
CA TYR A 4 28.01 10.84 4.91
C TYR A 4 28.30 9.61 4.04
N ASP A 5 28.30 8.43 4.64
CA ASP A 5 28.47 7.17 3.91
C ASP A 5 27.31 6.95 2.94
N VAL A 6 26.09 7.27 3.41
CA VAL A 6 24.85 7.14 2.63
C VAL A 6 23.92 8.30 2.90
N VAL A 7 23.30 8.84 1.85
CA VAL A 7 22.14 9.75 1.95
C VAL A 7 20.87 8.99 1.54
N VAL A 8 19.86 8.98 2.40
CA VAL A 8 18.53 8.44 2.10
C VAL A 8 17.58 9.60 1.83
N ILE A 9 16.88 9.56 0.69
CA ILE A 9 15.94 10.61 0.27
C ILE A 9 14.51 10.12 0.51
N GLY A 10 13.81 10.75 1.45
CA GLY A 10 12.41 10.52 1.81
C GLY A 10 12.23 9.54 2.97
N ALA A 11 11.55 9.98 4.02
CA ALA A 11 11.24 9.25 5.25
C ALA A 11 9.87 8.52 5.20
N GLY A 12 9.45 8.04 4.02
CA GLY A 12 8.40 7.03 3.92
C GLY A 12 8.88 5.65 4.42
N ASN A 13 7.97 4.66 4.45
CA ASN A 13 8.22 3.30 4.95
C ASN A 13 9.60 2.72 4.60
N ALA A 14 9.94 2.68 3.31
CA ALA A 14 11.18 2.09 2.84
C ALA A 14 12.42 2.92 3.20
N GLY A 15 12.33 4.25 3.19
CA GLY A 15 13.42 5.12 3.60
C GLY A 15 13.71 5.02 5.10
N LEU A 16 12.67 4.88 5.93
CA LEU A 16 12.82 4.67 7.37
C LEU A 16 13.50 3.33 7.68
N THR A 17 13.07 2.21 7.06
CA THR A 17 13.72 0.92 7.30
C THR A 17 15.12 0.87 6.71
N ALA A 18 15.36 1.45 5.52
CA ALA A 18 16.69 1.51 4.93
C ALA A 18 17.68 2.29 5.81
N SER A 19 17.28 3.49 6.25
CA SER A 19 18.11 4.34 7.10
C SER A 19 18.36 3.72 8.48
N ALA A 20 17.32 3.17 9.13
CA ALA A 20 17.45 2.49 10.41
C ALA A 20 18.37 1.25 10.32
N SER A 21 18.21 0.40 9.30
CA SER A 21 19.07 -0.77 9.08
C SER A 21 20.53 -0.38 8.87
N LEU A 22 20.82 0.63 8.05
CA LEU A 22 22.20 1.07 7.80
C LEU A 22 22.83 1.71 9.05
N ALA A 23 22.10 2.55 9.77
CA ALA A 23 22.59 3.16 11.01
C ALA A 23 22.88 2.11 12.09
N GLN A 24 22.01 1.11 12.26
CA GLN A 24 22.23 -0.02 13.17
C GLN A 24 23.50 -0.81 12.84
N ARG A 25 23.90 -0.84 11.56
CA ARG A 25 25.13 -1.50 11.08
C ARG A 25 26.36 -0.59 11.15
N GLY A 26 26.24 0.61 11.72
CA GLY A 26 27.34 1.53 12.00
C GLY A 26 27.70 2.49 10.88
N PHE A 27 26.90 2.58 9.81
CA PHE A 27 27.13 3.56 8.75
C PHE A 27 26.67 4.96 9.19
N LYS A 28 27.40 6.00 8.75
CA LYS A 28 27.01 7.39 8.93
C LYS A 28 25.97 7.78 7.88
N VAL A 29 24.70 7.80 8.27
CA VAL A 29 23.56 8.01 7.37
C VAL A 29 22.89 9.36 7.60
N LEU A 30 22.58 10.06 6.50
CA LEU A 30 21.70 11.23 6.49
C LEU A 30 20.37 10.87 5.85
N LEU A 31 19.26 11.10 6.56
CA LEU A 31 17.90 11.00 6.04
C LEU A 31 17.35 12.41 5.76
N LEU A 32 17.02 12.69 4.50
CA LEU A 32 16.40 13.95 4.07
C LEU A 32 14.90 13.76 3.89
N GLU A 33 14.08 14.55 4.59
CA GLU A 33 12.62 14.54 4.49
C GLU A 33 12.09 15.95 4.26
N ARG A 34 11.29 16.12 3.19
CA ARG A 34 10.68 17.40 2.84
C ARG A 34 9.61 17.82 3.83
N HIS A 35 8.86 16.87 4.39
CA HIS A 35 7.83 17.11 5.38
C HIS A 35 8.44 17.39 6.77
N ASN A 36 7.62 17.88 7.70
CA ASN A 36 8.02 18.12 9.09
C ASN A 36 7.91 16.88 10.00
N ILE A 37 7.43 15.74 9.48
CA ILE A 37 7.24 14.47 10.21
C ILE A 37 7.58 13.28 9.29
N PRO A 38 7.98 12.13 9.85
CA PRO A 38 8.24 10.93 9.06
C PRO A 38 6.94 10.17 8.72
N GLY A 39 7.02 9.30 7.72
CA GLY A 39 6.00 8.29 7.42
C GLY A 39 5.51 8.28 5.97
N GLY A 40 5.56 9.42 5.27
CA GLY A 40 4.99 9.52 3.92
C GLY A 40 3.49 9.19 3.96
N SER A 41 3.06 8.08 3.36
CA SER A 41 1.67 7.60 3.46
C SER A 41 1.34 6.96 4.82
N ALA A 42 2.34 6.52 5.59
CA ALA A 42 2.17 5.94 6.92
C ALA A 42 2.14 7.05 7.98
N THR A 43 1.08 7.85 7.95
CA THR A 43 0.96 9.05 8.79
C THR A 43 -0.48 9.24 9.25
N SER A 44 -0.66 10.17 10.17
CA SER A 44 -1.95 10.60 10.69
C SER A 44 -2.06 12.13 10.68
N PHE A 45 -3.27 12.66 10.82
CA PHE A 45 -3.48 14.08 11.03
C PHE A 45 -4.66 14.35 11.97
N ILE A 46 -4.61 15.48 12.66
CA ILE A 46 -5.62 15.85 13.66
C ILE A 46 -6.62 16.86 13.08
N ARG A 47 -7.91 16.63 13.31
CA ARG A 47 -9.03 17.56 13.07
C ARG A 47 -10.07 17.43 14.15
N GLY A 48 -10.48 18.58 14.70
CA GLY A 48 -11.29 18.59 15.90
C GLY A 48 -10.61 17.78 17.00
N ARG A 49 -11.33 16.78 17.52
CA ARG A 49 -10.82 15.82 18.51
C ARG A 49 -10.38 14.47 17.92
N PHE A 50 -10.41 14.30 16.60
CA PHE A 50 -10.06 13.06 15.93
C PHE A 50 -8.65 13.12 15.37
N GLU A 51 -7.91 12.03 15.53
CA GLU A 51 -6.68 11.75 14.79
C GLU A 51 -6.99 10.69 13.73
N PHE A 52 -6.88 11.09 12.46
CA PHE A 52 -7.25 10.26 11.32
C PHE A 52 -6.05 9.53 10.74
N GLU A 53 -6.14 8.20 10.63
CA GLU A 53 -5.21 7.36 9.88
C GLU A 53 -5.33 7.61 8.37
N VAL A 54 -4.21 7.89 7.72
CA VAL A 54 -4.22 8.30 6.31
C VAL A 54 -4.36 7.13 5.33
N ALA A 55 -3.71 5.99 5.56
CA ALA A 55 -3.59 4.96 4.51
C ALA A 55 -3.57 3.51 4.99
N LEU A 56 -3.23 3.20 6.24
CA LEU A 56 -3.11 1.82 6.70
C LEU A 56 -4.49 1.21 6.96
N HIS A 57 -5.04 0.49 5.99
CA HIS A 57 -6.30 -0.24 6.18
C HIS A 57 -6.11 -1.56 6.93
N GLN A 58 -5.15 -2.36 6.47
CA GLN A 58 -4.79 -3.67 7.02
C GLN A 58 -3.30 -3.88 6.88
N LEU A 59 -2.64 -4.22 7.98
CA LEU A 59 -1.24 -4.58 8.03
C LEU A 59 -1.09 -6.10 7.92
N SER A 60 -0.36 -6.55 6.90
CA SER A 60 0.09 -7.93 6.75
C SER A 60 1.51 -8.11 7.31
N GLY A 61 1.94 -9.38 7.42
CA GLY A 61 3.33 -9.70 7.69
C GLY A 61 3.73 -9.70 9.17
N ILE A 62 2.81 -9.47 10.10
CA ILE A 62 3.05 -9.62 11.54
C ILE A 62 3.02 -11.10 11.96
N GLY A 63 2.00 -11.84 11.52
CA GLY A 63 1.83 -13.25 11.90
C GLY A 63 1.32 -13.42 13.33
N THR A 64 1.28 -14.66 13.80
CA THR A 64 1.01 -14.96 15.22
C THR A 64 2.34 -15.29 15.93
N PRO A 65 2.40 -15.38 17.26
CA PRO A 65 3.59 -15.88 17.95
C PRO A 65 4.03 -17.27 17.48
N GLU A 66 3.10 -18.14 17.12
CA GLU A 66 3.34 -19.50 16.63
C GLU A 66 3.74 -19.54 15.15
N MET A 67 3.25 -18.55 14.38
CA MET A 67 3.54 -18.41 12.95
C MET A 67 3.92 -16.95 12.63
N PRO A 68 5.11 -16.50 13.06
CA PRO A 68 5.57 -15.15 12.79
C PRO A 68 5.83 -14.94 11.30
N ALA A 69 5.56 -13.73 10.82
CA ALA A 69 5.69 -13.39 9.41
C ALA A 69 6.79 -12.32 9.18
N PRO A 70 7.19 -12.06 7.92
CA PRO A 70 8.41 -11.31 7.61
C PRO A 70 8.53 -9.91 8.21
N LEU A 71 7.43 -9.18 8.38
CA LEU A 71 7.46 -7.82 8.92
C LEU A 71 7.77 -7.82 10.42
N ARG A 72 7.26 -8.81 11.15
CA ARG A 72 7.61 -8.98 12.56
C ARG A 72 9.10 -9.16 12.74
N PHE A 73 9.73 -10.05 11.98
CA PHE A 73 11.18 -10.25 12.04
C PHE A 73 11.97 -8.98 11.74
N LEU A 74 11.53 -8.19 10.76
CA LEU A 74 12.16 -6.91 10.44
C LEU A 74 12.04 -5.90 11.59
N PHE A 75 10.86 -5.80 12.20
CA PHE A 75 10.66 -4.92 13.34
C PHE A 75 11.39 -5.40 14.61
N ASP A 76 11.54 -6.70 14.81
CA ASP A 76 12.37 -7.29 15.85
C ASP A 76 13.86 -6.96 15.61
N GLU A 77 14.36 -7.16 14.38
CA GLU A 77 15.74 -6.84 13.99
C GLU A 77 16.07 -5.37 14.26
N LEU A 78 15.15 -4.46 13.92
CA LEU A 78 15.30 -3.01 14.15
C LEU A 78 15.05 -2.59 15.62
N GLY A 79 14.61 -3.51 16.48
CA GLY A 79 14.33 -3.25 17.89
C GLY A 79 13.12 -2.33 18.11
N VAL A 80 12.12 -2.38 17.23
CA VAL A 80 10.90 -1.56 17.30
C VAL A 80 9.63 -2.36 17.57
N PHE A 81 9.66 -3.69 17.42
CA PHE A 81 8.46 -4.51 17.58
C PHE A 81 7.82 -4.37 18.97
N ASP A 82 8.61 -4.48 20.04
CA ASP A 82 8.12 -4.38 21.42
C ASP A 82 7.64 -2.97 21.83
N GLN A 83 7.89 -1.96 20.99
CA GLN A 83 7.39 -0.59 21.19
C GLN A 83 6.00 -0.38 20.57
N LEU A 84 5.52 -1.34 19.78
CA LEU A 84 4.29 -1.25 19.00
C LEU A 84 3.26 -2.24 19.52
N GLU A 85 2.01 -1.78 19.68
CA GLU A 85 0.89 -2.65 20.04
C GLU A 85 0.07 -2.99 18.80
N PHE A 86 0.18 -4.24 18.34
CA PHE A 86 -0.58 -4.74 17.18
C PHE A 86 -1.92 -5.30 17.62
N VAL A 87 -2.99 -4.85 16.98
CA VAL A 87 -4.35 -5.27 17.25
C VAL A 87 -4.83 -6.14 16.10
N ARG A 88 -5.16 -7.40 16.40
CA ARG A 88 -5.63 -8.36 15.40
C ARG A 88 -7.06 -8.03 14.98
N MET A 89 -7.28 -8.00 13.67
CA MET A 89 -8.60 -7.85 13.08
C MET A 89 -9.24 -9.24 12.91
N PRO A 90 -10.45 -9.49 13.43
CA PRO A 90 -11.07 -10.81 13.39
C PRO A 90 -11.58 -11.20 11.99
N ASP A 91 -11.97 -10.19 11.21
CA ASP A 91 -12.55 -10.33 9.88
C ASP A 91 -11.53 -10.03 8.79
N LEU A 92 -11.62 -10.75 7.66
CA LEU A 92 -10.97 -10.33 6.42
C LEU A 92 -11.64 -9.05 5.94
N TYR A 93 -12.94 -9.12 5.71
CA TYR A 93 -13.76 -8.01 5.27
C TYR A 93 -15.25 -8.33 5.34
N ARG A 94 -16.06 -7.27 5.31
CA ARG A 94 -17.50 -7.31 5.10
C ARG A 94 -17.85 -6.71 3.74
N VAL A 95 -18.81 -7.28 3.03
CA VAL A 95 -19.31 -6.79 1.74
C VAL A 95 -20.76 -6.36 1.90
N LEU A 96 -21.04 -5.11 1.52
CA LEU A 96 -22.34 -4.46 1.60
C LEU A 96 -22.81 -4.02 0.21
N THR A 97 -24.06 -4.32 -0.14
CA THR A 97 -24.69 -3.73 -1.34
C THR A 97 -25.98 -2.99 -0.97
N PRO A 98 -26.35 -1.90 -1.66
CA PRO A 98 -27.66 -1.26 -1.50
C PRO A 98 -28.84 -2.21 -1.77
N GLU A 99 -28.63 -3.26 -2.56
CA GLU A 99 -29.61 -4.30 -2.85
C GLU A 99 -29.78 -5.32 -1.70
N GLY A 100 -29.05 -5.15 -0.60
CA GLY A 100 -29.24 -5.89 0.66
C GLY A 100 -28.28 -7.06 0.89
N LEU A 101 -27.19 -7.18 0.12
CA LEU A 101 -26.12 -8.10 0.53
C LEU A 101 -25.43 -7.54 1.77
N ASP A 102 -25.28 -8.39 2.79
CA ASP A 102 -24.44 -8.17 3.94
C ASP A 102 -23.74 -9.50 4.27
N LEU A 103 -22.45 -9.60 3.96
CA LEU A 103 -21.66 -10.82 4.13
C LEU A 103 -20.29 -10.49 4.70
N THR A 104 -19.97 -11.07 5.85
CA THR A 104 -18.64 -10.94 6.48
C THR A 104 -17.86 -12.23 6.35
N LEU A 105 -16.61 -12.13 5.88
CA LEU A 105 -15.66 -13.24 5.85
C LEU A 105 -14.65 -13.12 6.99
N LYS A 106 -14.46 -14.21 7.71
CA LYS A 106 -13.56 -14.31 8.86
C LYS A 106 -12.12 -14.58 8.43
N THR A 107 -11.15 -14.27 9.30
CA THR A 107 -9.73 -14.62 9.09
C THR A 107 -9.42 -16.10 9.31
N ASP A 108 -10.43 -16.92 9.63
CA ASP A 108 -10.33 -18.37 9.64
C ASP A 108 -10.83 -18.95 8.31
N ARG A 109 -10.06 -19.89 7.75
CA ARG A 109 -10.38 -20.50 6.45
C ARG A 109 -11.71 -21.25 6.47
N ALA A 110 -11.95 -22.05 7.50
CA ALA A 110 -13.14 -22.89 7.58
C ALA A 110 -14.38 -22.02 7.80
N GLU A 111 -14.28 -21.00 8.65
CA GLU A 111 -15.37 -20.03 8.86
C GLU A 111 -15.66 -19.21 7.60
N ALA A 112 -14.64 -18.77 6.87
CA ALA A 112 -14.82 -18.06 5.60
C ALA A 112 -15.51 -18.94 4.54
N ILE A 113 -15.08 -20.19 4.40
CA ILE A 113 -15.73 -21.17 3.51
C ILE A 113 -17.19 -21.39 3.95
N ALA A 114 -17.45 -21.62 5.23
CA ALA A 114 -18.80 -21.86 5.75
C ALA A 114 -19.75 -20.68 5.52
N ALA A 115 -19.28 -19.45 5.70
CA ALA A 115 -20.04 -18.23 5.42
C ALA A 115 -20.42 -18.13 3.93
N LEU A 116 -19.46 -18.37 3.03
CA LEU A 116 -19.70 -18.39 1.59
C LEU A 116 -20.64 -19.51 1.18
N GLN A 117 -20.45 -20.73 1.69
CA GLN A 117 -21.30 -21.88 1.39
C GLN A 117 -22.75 -21.71 1.88
N THR A 118 -22.95 -21.00 2.99
CA THR A 118 -24.27 -20.64 3.49
C THR A 118 -24.95 -19.66 2.54
N ARG A 119 -24.21 -18.66 2.05
CA ARG A 119 -24.75 -17.63 1.13
C ARG A 119 -24.89 -18.11 -0.31
N PHE A 120 -24.07 -19.05 -0.75
CA PHE A 120 -23.99 -19.57 -2.12
C PHE A 120 -24.06 -21.11 -2.14
N PRO A 121 -25.19 -21.71 -1.71
CA PRO A 121 -25.29 -23.15 -1.50
C PRO A 121 -25.18 -23.98 -2.79
N LYS A 122 -25.34 -23.36 -3.97
CA LYS A 122 -25.17 -24.03 -5.26
C LYS A 122 -23.71 -24.23 -5.67
N GLU A 123 -22.78 -23.53 -5.01
CA GLU A 123 -21.36 -23.50 -5.38
C GLU A 123 -20.44 -24.05 -4.28
N LYS A 124 -20.99 -24.84 -3.33
CA LYS A 124 -20.26 -25.26 -2.13
C LYS A 124 -18.93 -25.97 -2.42
N GLU A 125 -18.97 -26.95 -3.31
CA GLU A 125 -17.78 -27.71 -3.70
C GLU A 125 -16.78 -26.84 -4.48
N ALA A 126 -17.28 -25.90 -5.30
CA ALA A 126 -16.42 -24.98 -6.05
C ALA A 126 -15.68 -24.02 -5.11
N ILE A 127 -16.35 -23.55 -4.04
CA ILE A 127 -15.76 -22.70 -3.01
C ILE A 127 -14.59 -23.44 -2.35
N GLU A 128 -14.79 -24.68 -1.91
CA GLU A 128 -13.73 -25.48 -1.28
C GLU A 128 -12.52 -25.65 -2.21
N ARG A 129 -12.77 -26.07 -3.46
CA ARG A 129 -11.70 -26.24 -4.47
C ARG A 129 -10.95 -24.95 -4.77
N PHE A 130 -11.63 -23.80 -4.76
CA PHE A 130 -10.98 -22.51 -4.98
C PHE A 130 -10.01 -22.16 -3.84
N PHE A 131 -10.42 -22.36 -2.59
CA PHE A 131 -9.51 -22.15 -1.45
C PHE A 131 -8.35 -23.15 -1.46
N ASP A 132 -8.57 -24.41 -1.87
CA ASP A 132 -7.48 -25.37 -2.07
C ASP A 132 -6.48 -24.88 -3.13
N LEU A 133 -6.97 -24.36 -4.26
CA LEU A 133 -6.13 -23.76 -5.30
C LEU A 133 -5.28 -22.62 -4.73
N VAL A 134 -5.91 -21.68 -4.00
CA VAL A 134 -5.22 -20.53 -3.39
C VAL A 134 -4.08 -21.01 -2.49
N TYR A 135 -4.32 -22.00 -1.64
CA TYR A 135 -3.32 -22.52 -0.70
C TYR A 135 -2.18 -23.26 -1.40
N GLN A 136 -2.51 -24.15 -2.35
CA GLN A 136 -1.50 -24.89 -3.10
C GLN A 136 -0.61 -23.95 -3.93
N PHE A 137 -1.22 -22.95 -4.56
CA PHE A 137 -0.49 -21.96 -5.35
C PHE A 137 0.37 -21.04 -4.48
N ALA A 138 -0.17 -20.56 -3.35
CA ALA A 138 0.60 -19.77 -2.40
C ALA A 138 1.82 -20.55 -1.87
N GLY A 139 1.65 -21.82 -1.50
CA GLY A 139 2.76 -22.68 -1.08
C GLY A 139 3.87 -22.80 -2.14
N GLN A 140 3.51 -22.90 -3.42
CA GLN A 140 4.49 -22.92 -4.52
C GLN A 140 5.21 -21.58 -4.69
N ILE A 141 4.51 -20.46 -4.56
CA ILE A 141 5.12 -19.12 -4.58
C ILE A 141 6.08 -18.94 -3.38
N PHE A 142 5.70 -19.38 -2.18
CA PHE A 142 6.57 -19.33 -1.00
C PHE A 142 7.85 -20.13 -1.20
N GLY A 143 7.74 -21.38 -1.67
CA GLY A 143 8.91 -22.21 -1.96
C GLY A 143 9.81 -21.62 -3.05
N ALA A 144 9.22 -21.24 -4.20
CA ALA A 144 9.99 -20.79 -5.36
C ALA A 144 10.62 -19.41 -5.17
N VAL A 145 9.86 -18.44 -4.64
CA VAL A 145 10.25 -17.03 -4.67
C VAL A 145 10.65 -16.50 -3.30
N TYR A 146 9.81 -16.68 -2.28
CA TYR A 146 10.12 -16.13 -0.95
C TYR A 146 11.25 -16.87 -0.24
N MET A 147 11.34 -18.19 -0.39
CA MET A 147 12.46 -18.98 0.12
C MET A 147 13.67 -18.99 -0.83
N GLY A 148 13.53 -18.45 -2.04
CA GLY A 148 14.62 -18.29 -3.00
C GLY A 148 15.18 -19.62 -3.52
N ASP A 149 14.31 -20.52 -3.98
CA ASP A 149 14.73 -21.78 -4.56
C ASP A 149 15.55 -21.55 -5.84
N PRO A 150 16.83 -21.98 -5.90
CA PRO A 150 17.66 -21.78 -7.08
C PRO A 150 17.25 -22.65 -8.27
N GLN A 151 16.38 -23.64 -8.09
CA GLN A 151 15.95 -24.59 -9.13
C GLN A 151 14.43 -24.56 -9.33
N VAL A 152 13.92 -23.41 -9.78
CA VAL A 152 12.50 -23.27 -10.16
C VAL A 152 12.27 -23.96 -11.51
N THR A 153 11.48 -25.03 -11.53
CA THR A 153 11.08 -25.77 -12.74
C THR A 153 9.57 -26.03 -12.78
N ARG A 154 9.05 -26.33 -13.97
CA ARG A 154 7.63 -26.62 -14.19
C ARG A 154 7.18 -27.89 -13.48
N GLU A 155 8.06 -28.87 -13.34
CA GLU A 155 7.78 -30.14 -12.66
C GLU A 155 7.68 -29.94 -11.15
N LYS A 156 8.53 -29.05 -10.58
CA LYS A 156 8.56 -28.77 -9.14
C LYS A 156 7.45 -27.82 -8.70
N TYR A 157 7.15 -26.81 -9.52
CA TYR A 157 6.16 -25.77 -9.23
C TYR A 157 5.11 -25.65 -10.35
N PRO A 158 4.31 -26.69 -10.64
CA PRO A 158 3.43 -26.71 -11.81
C PRO A 158 2.36 -25.61 -11.81
N LEU A 159 1.80 -25.26 -10.64
CA LEU A 159 0.80 -24.20 -10.53
C LEU A 159 1.43 -22.82 -10.73
N LEU A 160 2.67 -22.62 -10.28
CA LEU A 160 3.42 -21.40 -10.57
C LEU A 160 3.45 -21.10 -12.07
N TYR A 161 3.86 -22.08 -12.88
CA TYR A 161 3.93 -21.92 -14.33
C TYR A 161 2.55 -21.88 -15.00
N GLN A 162 1.58 -22.64 -14.50
CA GLN A 162 0.24 -22.68 -15.09
C GLN A 162 -0.53 -21.36 -14.88
N LEU A 163 -0.31 -20.68 -13.75
CA LEU A 163 -1.09 -19.52 -13.33
C LEU A 163 -0.33 -18.20 -13.41
N ALA A 164 0.99 -18.20 -13.68
CA ALA A 164 1.85 -17.01 -13.67
C ALA A 164 1.25 -15.80 -14.40
N PHE A 165 0.62 -16.02 -15.56
CA PHE A 165 0.08 -14.94 -16.41
C PHE A 165 -1.45 -14.91 -16.46
N LYS A 166 -2.15 -15.68 -15.61
CA LYS A 166 -3.61 -15.66 -15.57
C LYS A 166 -4.12 -14.48 -14.73
N ASN A 167 -5.13 -13.79 -15.24
CA ASN A 167 -5.84 -12.76 -14.48
C ASN A 167 -6.85 -13.41 -13.50
N CYS A 168 -7.29 -12.64 -12.50
CA CYS A 168 -8.23 -13.13 -11.49
C CYS A 168 -9.57 -13.54 -12.09
N LYS A 169 -10.09 -12.77 -13.06
CA LYS A 169 -11.40 -13.02 -13.67
C LYS A 169 -11.46 -14.40 -14.34
N ASP A 170 -10.44 -14.77 -15.11
CA ASP A 170 -10.39 -16.05 -15.82
C ASP A 170 -10.43 -17.23 -14.83
N ILE A 171 -9.70 -17.13 -13.73
CA ILE A 171 -9.74 -18.16 -12.66
C ILE A 171 -11.12 -18.22 -12.01
N LEU A 172 -11.72 -17.07 -11.69
CA LEU A 172 -13.05 -17.03 -11.07
C LEU A 172 -14.13 -17.57 -12.01
N ASP A 173 -14.02 -17.35 -13.32
CA ASP A 173 -14.94 -17.90 -14.32
C ASP A 173 -14.78 -19.40 -14.52
N GLU A 174 -13.58 -19.96 -14.31
CA GLU A 174 -13.35 -21.41 -14.32
C GLU A 174 -14.00 -22.12 -13.12
N TYR A 175 -14.09 -21.45 -11.97
CA TYR A 175 -14.60 -22.06 -10.73
C TYR A 175 -16.08 -21.79 -10.47
N PHE A 176 -16.59 -20.62 -10.85
CA PHE A 176 -17.88 -20.14 -10.38
C PHE A 176 -18.80 -19.70 -11.53
N GLN A 177 -20.10 -19.73 -11.25
CA GLN A 177 -21.16 -19.24 -12.11
C GLN A 177 -21.83 -18.00 -11.51
N ASP A 178 -21.97 -17.90 -10.18
CA ASP A 178 -22.64 -16.77 -9.54
C ASP A 178 -21.76 -15.49 -9.61
N PRO A 179 -22.20 -14.43 -10.32
CA PRO A 179 -21.40 -13.22 -10.46
C PRO A 179 -21.20 -12.49 -9.12
N LEU A 180 -22.13 -12.64 -8.17
CA LEU A 180 -21.99 -12.04 -6.85
C LEU A 180 -20.91 -12.76 -6.03
N LEU A 181 -20.81 -14.09 -6.11
CA LEU A 181 -19.73 -14.82 -5.45
C LEU A 181 -18.36 -14.42 -5.98
N LYS A 182 -18.20 -14.36 -7.31
CA LYS A 182 -16.95 -13.93 -7.95
C LYS A 182 -16.53 -12.54 -7.51
N MET A 183 -17.50 -11.63 -7.41
CA MET A 183 -17.25 -10.28 -6.90
C MET A 183 -16.81 -10.32 -5.44
N VAL A 184 -17.51 -11.05 -4.56
CA VAL A 184 -17.15 -11.13 -3.12
C VAL A 184 -15.71 -11.63 -2.97
N LEU A 185 -15.34 -12.70 -3.67
CA LEU A 185 -14.00 -13.30 -3.58
C LEU A 185 -12.88 -12.41 -4.14
N SER A 186 -13.20 -11.52 -5.08
CA SER A 186 -12.22 -10.64 -5.73
C SER A 186 -12.20 -9.22 -5.17
N VAL A 187 -13.02 -8.90 -4.16
CA VAL A 187 -13.26 -7.52 -3.71
C VAL A 187 -11.99 -6.75 -3.28
N TYR A 188 -10.95 -7.47 -2.84
CA TYR A 188 -9.62 -6.93 -2.56
C TYR A 188 -8.90 -6.33 -3.78
N TRP A 189 -9.44 -6.47 -4.99
CA TRP A 189 -8.97 -5.70 -6.14
C TRP A 189 -8.98 -4.19 -5.85
N GLY A 190 -9.90 -3.71 -5.00
CA GLY A 190 -9.92 -2.33 -4.50
C GLY A 190 -8.69 -1.92 -3.68
N TYR A 191 -7.94 -2.88 -3.11
CA TYR A 191 -6.66 -2.65 -2.44
C TYR A 191 -5.46 -2.82 -3.37
N LEU A 192 -5.64 -3.55 -4.48
CA LEU A 192 -4.57 -3.91 -5.41
C LEU A 192 -4.52 -2.99 -6.65
N GLY A 193 -5.52 -2.12 -6.83
CA GLY A 193 -5.48 -1.05 -7.81
C GLY A 193 -5.91 -1.42 -9.22
N LEU A 194 -6.28 -2.68 -9.49
CA LEU A 194 -6.67 -3.15 -10.82
C LEU A 194 -7.88 -4.08 -10.73
N PRO A 195 -8.88 -3.96 -11.63
CA PRO A 195 -10.01 -4.88 -11.64
C PRO A 195 -9.60 -6.31 -12.04
N PRO A 196 -10.43 -7.32 -11.73
CA PRO A 196 -10.05 -8.73 -11.83
C PRO A 196 -9.63 -9.21 -13.23
N ASP A 197 -10.10 -8.61 -14.32
CA ASP A 197 -9.70 -8.95 -15.70
C ASP A 197 -8.28 -8.50 -16.06
N ARG A 198 -7.69 -7.60 -15.26
CA ARG A 198 -6.33 -7.06 -15.44
C ARG A 198 -5.37 -7.51 -14.35
N LEU A 199 -5.88 -7.74 -13.14
CA LEU A 199 -5.12 -8.13 -11.96
C LEU A 199 -4.60 -9.57 -12.08
N ALA A 200 -3.30 -9.78 -11.88
CA ALA A 200 -2.71 -11.10 -11.83
C ALA A 200 -3.29 -11.94 -10.66
N PHE A 201 -3.67 -13.20 -10.91
CA PHE A 201 -4.21 -14.07 -9.87
C PHE A 201 -3.24 -14.27 -8.68
N ALA A 202 -1.94 -14.24 -8.93
CA ALA A 202 -0.89 -14.31 -7.91
C ALA A 202 -1.09 -13.31 -6.77
N TYR A 203 -1.42 -12.05 -7.08
CA TYR A 203 -1.61 -11.03 -6.03
C TYR A 203 -2.84 -11.32 -5.18
N LEU A 204 -3.97 -11.69 -5.79
CA LEU A 204 -5.18 -12.02 -5.03
C LEU A 204 -4.98 -13.27 -4.17
N ALA A 205 -4.37 -14.32 -4.72
CA ALA A 205 -4.15 -15.59 -4.01
C ALA A 205 -3.20 -15.40 -2.82
N ILE A 206 -2.07 -14.70 -3.01
CA ILE A 206 -1.13 -14.42 -1.92
C ILE A 206 -1.76 -13.53 -0.85
N LEU A 207 -2.53 -12.51 -1.24
CA LEU A 207 -3.21 -11.64 -0.28
C LEU A 207 -4.23 -12.42 0.56
N LEU A 208 -5.08 -13.23 -0.07
CA LEU A 208 -6.06 -14.06 0.64
C LEU A 208 -5.37 -15.04 1.59
N PHE A 209 -4.37 -15.77 1.10
CA PHE A 209 -3.59 -16.69 1.92
C PHE A 209 -2.94 -15.97 3.11
N ALA A 210 -2.26 -14.85 2.87
CA ALA A 210 -1.53 -14.13 3.89
C ALA A 210 -2.45 -13.58 4.99
N PHE A 211 -3.62 -13.04 4.64
CA PHE A 211 -4.55 -12.54 5.67
C PHE A 211 -5.29 -13.65 6.41
N ILE A 212 -5.40 -14.85 5.84
CA ILE A 212 -5.97 -16.00 6.57
C ILE A 212 -4.91 -16.63 7.47
N GLU A 213 -3.69 -16.87 7.00
CA GLU A 213 -2.65 -17.56 7.79
C GLU A 213 -1.92 -16.63 8.74
N PHE A 214 -1.46 -15.47 8.26
CA PHE A 214 -0.69 -14.51 9.06
C PHE A 214 -1.54 -13.45 9.73
N LYS A 215 -2.86 -13.48 9.50
CA LYS A 215 -3.87 -12.56 10.03
C LYS A 215 -3.70 -11.12 9.56
N ALA A 216 -4.79 -10.36 9.61
CA ALA A 216 -4.78 -8.92 9.39
C ALA A 216 -4.65 -8.20 10.74
N TYR A 217 -3.85 -7.13 10.77
CA TYR A 217 -3.65 -6.31 11.95
C TYR A 217 -3.87 -4.84 11.64
N HIS A 218 -4.18 -4.05 12.67
CA HIS A 218 -3.78 -2.66 12.71
C HIS A 218 -2.83 -2.46 13.90
N VAL A 219 -2.42 -1.23 14.14
CA VAL A 219 -1.53 -0.85 15.23
C VAL A 219 -2.17 0.28 16.03
N LYS A 220 -2.02 0.24 17.36
CA LYS A 220 -2.47 1.36 18.21
C LYS A 220 -1.66 2.62 17.91
N GLY A 221 -2.34 3.77 17.87
CA GLY A 221 -1.75 5.03 17.42
C GLY A 221 -1.56 5.13 15.90
N GLY A 222 -2.13 4.18 15.14
CA GLY A 222 -2.07 4.18 13.68
C GLY A 222 -0.67 3.98 13.12
N SER A 223 -0.55 4.07 11.81
CA SER A 223 0.71 3.89 11.09
C SER A 223 1.78 4.92 11.46
N GLN A 224 1.37 6.10 11.94
CA GLN A 224 2.27 7.12 12.47
C GLN A 224 3.11 6.59 13.65
N ALA A 225 2.57 5.70 14.48
CA ALA A 225 3.30 5.06 15.57
C ALA A 225 4.48 4.22 15.04
N ILE A 226 4.28 3.47 13.95
CA ILE A 226 5.35 2.70 13.30
C ILE A 226 6.43 3.64 12.76
N SER A 227 6.02 4.71 12.07
CA SER A 227 6.97 5.68 11.50
C SER A 227 7.76 6.42 12.56
N GLY A 228 7.13 6.77 13.69
CA GLY A 228 7.79 7.33 14.87
C GLY A 228 8.83 6.37 15.44
N ALA A 229 8.45 5.12 15.74
CA ALA A 229 9.33 4.13 16.32
C ALA A 229 10.56 3.84 15.43
N LEU A 230 10.38 3.76 14.10
CA LEU A 230 11.49 3.59 13.16
C LEU A 230 12.42 4.80 13.11
N ALA A 231 11.86 6.03 13.11
CA ALA A 231 12.66 7.25 13.14
C ALA A 231 13.47 7.37 14.45
N GLU A 232 12.86 7.03 15.59
CA GLU A 232 13.54 6.98 16.89
C GLU A 232 14.64 5.93 16.91
N ALA A 233 14.40 4.73 16.36
CA ALA A 233 15.42 3.70 16.23
C ALA A 233 16.59 4.17 15.36
N PHE A 234 16.32 4.86 14.25
CA PHE A 234 17.34 5.44 13.39
C PHE A 234 18.22 6.47 14.15
N ILE A 235 17.60 7.42 14.85
CA ILE A 235 18.32 8.44 15.63
C ILE A 235 19.12 7.80 16.77
N ARG A 236 18.54 6.84 17.49
CA ARG A 236 19.20 6.11 18.58
C ARG A 236 20.46 5.38 18.12
N ASN A 237 20.49 4.92 16.88
CA ASN A 237 21.67 4.30 16.25
C ASN A 237 22.64 5.31 15.61
N GLY A 238 22.54 6.61 15.95
CA GLY A 238 23.47 7.64 15.48
C GLY A 238 23.14 8.24 14.10
N GLY A 239 21.98 7.91 13.55
CA GLY A 239 21.48 8.50 12.31
C GLY A 239 21.20 10.00 12.42
N THR A 240 21.41 10.75 11.34
CA THR A 240 20.99 12.16 11.24
C THR A 240 19.76 12.28 10.36
N VAL A 241 18.70 12.92 10.85
CA VAL A 241 17.52 13.28 10.03
C VAL A 241 17.38 14.79 9.90
N ARG A 242 17.05 15.27 8.70
CA ARG A 242 16.69 16.66 8.43
C ARG A 242 15.27 16.71 7.88
N PHE A 243 14.33 17.13 8.73
CA PHE A 243 12.96 17.44 8.33
C PHE A 243 12.88 18.83 7.70
N ASN A 244 11.79 19.11 6.97
CA ASN A 244 11.62 20.33 6.18
C ASN A 244 12.78 20.56 5.20
N CYS A 245 13.44 19.49 4.75
CA CYS A 245 14.66 19.50 3.96
C CYS A 245 14.56 18.42 2.88
N GLY A 246 13.96 18.76 1.74
CA GLY A 246 13.94 17.86 0.58
C GLY A 246 15.28 17.84 -0.14
N ALA A 247 15.55 16.75 -0.86
CA ALA A 247 16.62 16.70 -1.85
C ALA A 247 16.15 17.35 -3.17
N ASP A 248 16.93 18.28 -3.69
CA ASP A 248 16.68 18.92 -5.00
C ASP A 248 17.42 18.20 -6.12
N LYS A 249 18.72 17.93 -5.93
CA LYS A 249 19.57 17.26 -6.92
C LYS A 249 20.41 16.14 -6.34
N ILE A 250 20.62 15.10 -7.13
CA ILE A 250 21.66 14.09 -6.95
C ILE A 250 22.78 14.43 -7.92
N LEU A 251 23.95 14.73 -7.38
CA LEU A 251 25.13 15.06 -8.17
C LEU A 251 25.75 13.77 -8.71
N VAL A 252 26.02 13.76 -10.01
CA VAL A 252 26.56 12.61 -10.73
C VAL A 252 27.78 13.06 -11.53
N ASP A 253 28.88 12.33 -11.40
CA ASP A 253 30.06 12.50 -12.24
C ASP A 253 30.53 11.14 -12.76
N GLN A 254 30.85 11.05 -14.05
CA GLN A 254 31.28 9.81 -14.73
C GLN A 254 30.42 8.57 -14.38
N GLY A 255 29.09 8.76 -14.35
CA GLY A 255 28.12 7.71 -14.05
C GLY A 255 28.13 7.21 -12.60
N ARG A 256 28.59 8.03 -11.65
CA ARG A 256 28.63 7.72 -10.22
C ARG A 256 28.09 8.89 -9.40
N VAL A 257 27.36 8.59 -8.32
CA VAL A 257 26.94 9.60 -7.33
C VAL A 257 28.14 10.24 -6.63
N THR A 258 28.13 11.57 -6.52
CA THR A 258 29.15 12.35 -5.81
C THR A 258 28.60 13.20 -4.67
N GLY A 259 27.28 13.38 -4.60
CA GLY A 259 26.64 14.11 -3.52
C GLY A 259 25.16 14.37 -3.77
N VAL A 260 24.56 15.13 -2.85
CA VAL A 260 23.17 15.59 -2.92
C VAL A 260 23.14 17.09 -2.63
N VAL A 261 22.30 17.83 -3.36
CA VAL A 261 21.95 19.23 -3.08
C VAL A 261 20.56 19.26 -2.47
N THR A 262 20.40 19.92 -1.33
CA THR A 262 19.09 20.09 -0.69
C THR A 262 18.29 21.22 -1.33
N GLU A 263 16.99 21.28 -1.06
CA GLU A 263 16.12 22.39 -1.48
C GLU A 263 16.52 23.76 -0.89
N GLN A 264 17.35 23.78 0.15
CA GLN A 264 17.94 25.02 0.69
C GLN A 264 19.28 25.39 0.04
N GLY A 265 19.81 24.56 -0.85
CA GLY A 265 21.09 24.77 -1.53
C GLY A 265 22.31 24.21 -0.78
N ASP A 266 22.12 23.51 0.33
CA ASP A 266 23.23 22.82 1.01
C ASP A 266 23.74 21.68 0.13
N GLN A 267 25.06 21.52 0.06
CA GLN A 267 25.68 20.40 -0.62
C GLN A 267 26.22 19.39 0.40
N VAL A 268 25.77 18.14 0.27
CA VAL A 268 26.16 17.02 1.10
C VAL A 268 26.99 16.06 0.25
N GLU A 269 28.21 15.76 0.71
CA GLU A 269 29.09 14.82 0.04
C GLU A 269 28.70 13.38 0.39
N THR A 270 28.48 12.55 -0.62
CA THR A 270 28.28 11.11 -0.46
C THR A 270 28.56 10.37 -1.76
N LYS A 271 28.93 9.09 -1.65
CA LYS A 271 29.10 8.21 -2.81
C LYS A 271 27.92 7.26 -3.00
N CYS A 272 26.96 7.27 -2.08
CA CYS A 272 25.82 6.37 -2.08
C CYS A 272 24.52 7.10 -1.70
N VAL A 273 23.49 6.92 -2.52
CA VAL A 273 22.15 7.45 -2.31
C VAL A 273 21.13 6.33 -2.40
N ILE A 274 20.24 6.24 -1.42
CA ILE A 274 19.01 5.46 -1.51
C ILE A 274 17.85 6.43 -1.73
N SER A 275 17.24 6.38 -2.91
CA SER A 275 16.03 7.16 -3.19
C SER A 275 14.77 6.37 -2.85
N ASN A 276 14.00 6.88 -1.88
CA ASN A 276 12.65 6.43 -1.59
C ASN A 276 11.57 7.27 -2.29
N ALA A 277 11.98 8.26 -3.09
CA ALA A 277 11.11 8.86 -4.09
C ALA A 277 10.88 7.88 -5.26
N SER A 278 9.87 8.17 -6.09
CA SER A 278 9.66 7.39 -7.31
C SER A 278 10.89 7.45 -8.22
N GLN A 279 11.16 6.37 -8.95
CA GLN A 279 12.22 6.36 -9.96
C GLN A 279 12.01 7.46 -11.01
N VAL A 280 10.75 7.69 -11.39
CA VAL A 280 10.37 8.76 -12.32
C VAL A 280 10.82 10.12 -11.78
N THR A 281 10.46 10.45 -10.53
CA THR A 281 10.83 11.72 -9.90
C THR A 281 12.35 11.83 -9.76
N THR A 282 13.02 10.77 -9.32
CA THR A 282 14.47 10.75 -9.12
C THR A 282 15.22 11.02 -10.42
N TYR A 283 14.94 10.25 -11.48
CA TYR A 283 15.63 10.41 -12.76
C TYR A 283 15.25 11.71 -13.48
N VAL A 284 13.99 12.12 -13.45
CA VAL A 284 13.51 13.24 -14.27
C VAL A 284 13.71 14.59 -13.57
N ARG A 285 13.61 14.64 -12.23
CA ARG A 285 13.71 15.89 -11.46
C ARG A 285 15.06 16.06 -10.77
N MET A 286 15.53 15.01 -10.09
CA MET A 286 16.71 15.11 -9.23
C MET A 286 18.03 14.89 -9.97
N ILE A 287 18.02 14.32 -11.19
CA ILE A 287 19.21 14.10 -12.00
C ILE A 287 19.21 15.00 -13.24
N ASP A 288 20.35 15.62 -13.52
CA ASP A 288 20.54 16.47 -14.70
C ASP A 288 20.52 15.66 -16.00
N ALA A 289 20.04 16.29 -17.07
CA ALA A 289 19.58 15.60 -18.28
C ALA A 289 20.66 14.75 -18.95
N GLU A 290 21.89 15.22 -18.95
CA GLU A 290 23.11 14.60 -19.47
C GLU A 290 23.51 13.31 -18.72
N HIS A 291 23.07 13.14 -17.47
CA HIS A 291 23.42 11.99 -16.64
C HIS A 291 22.29 10.95 -16.55
N ARG A 292 21.15 11.19 -17.20
CA ARG A 292 19.99 10.28 -17.11
C ARG A 292 20.22 9.01 -17.92
N PRO A 293 20.05 7.81 -17.32
CA PRO A 293 20.21 6.55 -18.04
C PRO A 293 19.08 6.35 -19.06
N ALA A 294 19.42 6.35 -20.36
CA ALA A 294 18.45 6.27 -21.45
C ALA A 294 17.59 5.00 -21.41
N ASP A 295 18.18 3.86 -21.03
CA ASP A 295 17.47 2.57 -20.99
C ASP A 295 16.45 2.52 -19.83
N ALA A 296 16.81 3.03 -18.65
CA ALA A 296 15.86 3.13 -17.54
C ALA A 296 14.69 4.07 -17.87
N LEU A 297 14.96 5.19 -18.56
CA LEU A 297 13.89 6.08 -19.05
C LEU A 297 12.99 5.38 -20.08
N ARG A 298 13.56 4.54 -20.96
CA ARG A 298 12.79 3.79 -21.96
C ARG A 298 11.90 2.75 -21.30
N GLU A 299 12.42 2.01 -20.31
CA GLU A 299 11.64 1.03 -19.55
C GLU A 299 10.45 1.70 -18.84
N MET A 300 10.70 2.80 -18.12
CA MET A 300 9.64 3.51 -17.40
C MET A 300 8.54 4.05 -18.33
N ARG A 301 8.88 4.48 -19.55
CA ARG A 301 7.88 4.92 -20.55
C ARG A 301 6.97 3.79 -21.03
N GLY A 302 7.41 2.54 -20.95
CA GLY A 302 6.60 1.37 -21.27
C GLY A 302 5.63 0.96 -20.16
N ARG A 303 5.78 1.52 -18.95
CA ARG A 303 4.97 1.16 -17.78
C ARG A 303 3.83 2.14 -17.57
N SER A 304 2.71 1.61 -17.09
CA SER A 304 1.52 2.41 -16.74
C SER A 304 1.53 2.74 -15.24
N LEU A 305 1.06 3.93 -14.90
CA LEU A 305 0.96 4.39 -13.51
C LEU A 305 -0.30 3.83 -12.87
N SER A 306 -0.19 3.33 -11.65
CA SER A 306 -1.32 2.84 -10.88
C SER A 306 -2.28 3.97 -10.47
N PRO A 307 -3.51 3.64 -10.07
CA PRO A 307 -4.45 4.64 -9.58
C PRO A 307 -3.92 5.44 -8.39
N SER A 308 -4.53 6.60 -8.22
CA SER A 308 -4.59 7.36 -6.98
C SER A 308 -5.94 7.07 -6.30
N ALA A 309 -6.38 7.94 -5.38
CA ALA A 309 -7.63 7.77 -4.67
C ALA A 309 -8.36 9.09 -4.41
N LEU A 310 -9.67 8.96 -4.20
CA LEU A 310 -10.45 9.82 -3.34
C LEU A 310 -10.49 9.17 -1.96
N VAL A 311 -10.20 9.95 -0.92
CA VAL A 311 -10.24 9.48 0.46
C VAL A 311 -11.06 10.45 1.27
N MET A 312 -11.98 9.97 2.09
CA MET A 312 -12.75 10.77 3.01
C MET A 312 -12.62 10.22 4.42
N TRP A 313 -12.34 11.10 5.36
CA TRP A 313 -12.29 10.81 6.79
C TRP A 313 -13.48 11.44 7.48
N LEU A 314 -14.20 10.64 8.28
CA LEU A 314 -15.34 11.07 9.07
C LEU A 314 -15.06 10.82 10.54
N GLY A 315 -15.22 11.84 11.38
CA GLY A 315 -15.34 11.68 12.82
C GLY A 315 -16.81 11.63 13.20
N LEU A 316 -17.23 10.61 13.93
CA LEU A 316 -18.63 10.37 14.28
C LEU A 316 -18.86 10.47 15.80
N ASP A 317 -19.94 11.15 16.21
CA ASP A 317 -20.31 11.33 17.63
C ASP A 317 -21.06 10.11 18.23
N CYS A 318 -20.67 8.91 17.81
CA CYS A 318 -21.31 7.66 18.18
C CYS A 318 -20.34 6.48 18.17
N GLU A 319 -20.72 5.39 18.82
CA GLU A 319 -20.01 4.12 18.73
C GLU A 319 -20.29 3.41 17.37
N PRO A 320 -19.40 2.50 16.90
CA PRO A 320 -19.52 1.89 15.56
C PRO A 320 -20.84 1.15 15.30
N ASP A 321 -21.37 0.45 16.30
CA ASP A 321 -22.61 -0.33 16.19
C ASP A 321 -23.84 0.55 15.91
N GLN A 322 -23.82 1.79 16.38
CA GLN A 322 -24.91 2.76 16.18
C GLN A 322 -25.05 3.23 14.72
N VAL A 323 -24.04 2.99 13.89
CA VAL A 323 -24.04 3.25 12.44
C VAL A 323 -23.84 1.98 11.61
N ASN A 324 -24.14 0.81 12.19
CA ASN A 324 -24.04 -0.50 11.54
C ASN A 324 -22.61 -0.87 11.09
N MET A 325 -21.58 -0.43 11.80
CA MET A 325 -20.19 -0.84 11.56
C MET A 325 -19.83 -2.00 12.49
N THR A 326 -19.77 -3.21 11.92
CA THR A 326 -19.54 -4.46 12.67
C THR A 326 -18.25 -5.19 12.28
N ALA A 327 -17.55 -4.66 11.28
CA ALA A 327 -16.26 -5.15 10.82
C ALA A 327 -15.34 -3.95 10.60
N THR A 328 -14.04 -4.15 10.77
CA THR A 328 -13.07 -3.08 10.57
C THR A 328 -12.88 -2.73 9.10
N THR A 329 -12.92 -3.71 8.19
CA THR A 329 -12.81 -3.50 6.74
C THR A 329 -14.13 -3.82 6.07
N ASN A 330 -14.69 -2.87 5.33
CA ASN A 330 -15.98 -3.01 4.67
C ASN A 330 -15.85 -2.57 3.21
N PHE A 331 -16.50 -3.28 2.30
CA PHE A 331 -16.59 -2.92 0.90
C PHE A 331 -18.04 -2.62 0.56
N ILE A 332 -18.30 -1.39 0.13
CA ILE A 332 -19.59 -0.98 -0.41
C ILE A 332 -19.49 -1.02 -1.93
N ILE A 333 -20.37 -1.81 -2.53
CA ILE A 333 -20.36 -2.11 -3.95
C ILE A 333 -21.76 -1.93 -4.54
N THR A 334 -21.84 -1.62 -5.83
CA THR A 334 -23.12 -1.42 -6.53
C THR A 334 -23.21 -2.17 -7.85
N HIS A 335 -22.25 -3.03 -8.13
CA HIS A 335 -22.22 -3.86 -9.32
C HIS A 335 -21.36 -5.11 -9.05
N ASN A 336 -21.50 -6.10 -9.92
CA ASN A 336 -20.70 -7.33 -9.94
C ASN A 336 -19.84 -7.46 -11.21
N ASP A 337 -19.67 -6.35 -11.96
CA ASP A 337 -18.80 -6.28 -13.12
C ASP A 337 -17.33 -6.41 -12.72
N LEU A 338 -16.66 -7.44 -13.24
CA LEU A 338 -15.25 -7.75 -13.00
C LEU A 338 -14.33 -7.33 -14.15
N ALA A 339 -14.88 -6.63 -15.15
CA ALA A 339 -14.20 -6.31 -16.40
C ALA A 339 -13.72 -4.85 -16.48
N ASP A 340 -13.07 -4.55 -17.61
CA ASP A 340 -12.46 -3.28 -17.99
C ASP A 340 -13.28 -2.02 -17.75
N ARG A 341 -14.61 -2.12 -17.73
CA ARG A 341 -15.47 -0.97 -17.40
C ARG A 341 -15.00 -0.31 -16.09
N ARG A 342 -14.60 -1.10 -15.09
CA ARG A 342 -14.09 -0.57 -13.82
C ARG A 342 -12.83 0.26 -13.95
N TYR A 343 -11.91 -0.20 -14.79
CA TYR A 343 -10.69 0.54 -15.12
C TYR A 343 -11.02 1.89 -15.78
N ARG A 344 -12.02 1.91 -16.66
CA ARG A 344 -12.48 3.14 -17.32
C ARG A 344 -13.21 4.10 -16.36
N GLU A 345 -14.00 3.59 -15.41
CA GLU A 345 -14.66 4.42 -14.39
C GLU A 345 -13.65 5.14 -13.48
N MET A 346 -12.51 4.50 -13.15
CA MET A 346 -11.42 5.16 -12.42
C MET A 346 -10.82 6.37 -13.18
N ASN A 347 -10.96 6.44 -14.50
CA ASN A 347 -10.54 7.61 -15.30
C ASN A 347 -11.55 8.75 -15.27
N ARG A 348 -12.77 8.52 -14.80
CA ARG A 348 -13.72 9.59 -14.55
C ARG A 348 -13.33 10.31 -13.27
N ARG A 349 -13.53 11.62 -13.26
CA ARG A 349 -13.26 12.42 -12.07
C ARG A 349 -14.30 12.17 -10.98
N ASP A 350 -15.56 12.11 -11.38
CA ASP A 350 -16.69 12.07 -10.46
C ASP A 350 -16.90 10.66 -9.89
N PHE A 351 -17.26 10.57 -8.61
CA PHE A 351 -17.66 9.35 -7.94
C PHE A 351 -19.07 8.94 -8.40
N GLY A 352 -19.17 7.75 -9.00
CA GLY A 352 -20.38 7.18 -9.58
C GLY A 352 -20.70 5.83 -8.97
N ASP A 353 -20.70 4.76 -9.77
CA ASP A 353 -20.90 3.37 -9.30
C ASP A 353 -19.58 2.72 -8.82
N ASP A 354 -18.62 3.53 -8.36
CA ASP A 354 -17.32 3.05 -7.91
C ASP A 354 -17.43 2.15 -6.66
N LEU A 355 -16.51 1.18 -6.56
CA LEU A 355 -16.26 0.46 -5.32
C LEU A 355 -15.72 1.44 -4.27
N MET A 356 -16.20 1.30 -3.04
CA MET A 356 -15.76 2.08 -1.91
C MET A 356 -15.35 1.16 -0.76
N VAL A 357 -14.12 1.31 -0.30
CA VAL A 357 -13.63 0.69 0.94
C VAL A 357 -13.99 1.61 2.09
N VAL A 358 -14.50 1.06 3.19
CA VAL A 358 -14.79 1.79 4.42
C VAL A 358 -14.11 1.07 5.59
N SER A 359 -13.15 1.74 6.21
CA SER A 359 -12.46 1.26 7.40
C SER A 359 -13.00 1.92 8.67
N CYS A 360 -13.21 1.14 9.73
CA CYS A 360 -13.58 1.59 11.07
C CYS A 360 -12.77 0.80 12.11
N TYR A 361 -11.63 1.35 12.53
CA TYR A 361 -10.69 0.66 13.42
C TYR A 361 -11.25 0.47 14.83
N ASP A 362 -12.16 1.35 15.25
CA ASP A 362 -12.85 1.32 16.54
C ASP A 362 -13.59 0.01 16.82
N VAL A 363 -13.95 -0.75 15.76
CA VAL A 363 -14.55 -2.09 15.88
C VAL A 363 -13.59 -3.10 16.55
N SER A 364 -12.29 -3.02 16.25
CA SER A 364 -11.26 -3.91 16.83
C SER A 364 -10.47 -3.24 17.97
N ASP A 365 -10.44 -1.91 18.01
CA ASP A 365 -9.76 -1.11 19.01
C ASP A 365 -10.64 0.05 19.48
N PRO A 366 -11.50 -0.16 20.49
CA PRO A 366 -12.39 0.89 21.00
C PRO A 366 -11.69 2.15 21.53
N GLY A 367 -10.36 2.11 21.70
CA GLY A 367 -9.55 3.27 22.07
C GLY A 367 -8.96 4.03 20.89
N PHE A 368 -9.30 3.67 19.64
CA PHE A 368 -8.75 4.28 18.43
C PHE A 368 -9.21 5.73 18.25
N SER A 369 -10.44 6.04 18.66
CA SER A 369 -11.01 7.40 18.70
C SER A 369 -11.35 7.82 20.14
N PRO A 370 -11.68 9.10 20.40
CA PRO A 370 -12.15 9.53 21.72
C PRO A 370 -13.34 8.71 22.23
N PRO A 371 -13.54 8.55 23.55
CA PRO A 371 -14.66 7.78 24.09
C PRO A 371 -16.03 8.28 23.60
N GLY A 372 -16.94 7.36 23.25
CA GLY A 372 -18.26 7.69 22.71
C GLY A 372 -18.26 8.08 21.24
N THR A 373 -17.18 7.81 20.50
CA THR A 373 -17.00 8.20 19.10
C THR A 373 -16.37 7.08 18.30
N CYS A 374 -16.48 7.16 16.98
CA CYS A 374 -15.71 6.33 16.07
C CYS A 374 -15.33 7.13 14.82
N GLN A 375 -14.44 6.58 14.01
CA GLN A 375 -14.03 7.22 12.76
C GLN A 375 -14.15 6.29 11.56
N LEU A 376 -14.49 6.86 10.41
CA LEU A 376 -14.53 6.14 9.14
C LEU A 376 -13.49 6.69 8.18
N ASN A 377 -12.71 5.81 7.56
CA ASN A 377 -11.87 6.13 6.41
C ASN A 377 -12.48 5.47 5.16
N MET A 378 -12.97 6.29 4.22
CA MET A 378 -13.64 5.87 3.00
C MET A 378 -12.79 6.13 1.77
N VAL A 379 -12.47 5.09 1.00
CA VAL A 379 -11.54 5.15 -0.13
C VAL A 379 -12.20 4.66 -1.40
N SER A 380 -11.98 5.39 -2.49
CA SER A 380 -12.32 4.96 -3.84
C SER A 380 -11.21 5.32 -4.82
N LEU A 381 -10.86 4.37 -5.69
CA LEU A 381 -9.72 4.52 -6.60
C LEU A 381 -10.05 5.43 -7.78
N LYS A 382 -9.14 6.36 -8.11
CA LYS A 382 -9.24 7.27 -9.26
C LYS A 382 -7.87 7.51 -9.87
N PHE A 383 -7.77 7.60 -11.19
CA PHE A 383 -6.51 8.01 -11.83
C PHE A 383 -6.28 9.51 -11.68
N GLY A 384 -5.06 9.90 -11.32
CA GLY A 384 -4.73 11.31 -11.13
C GLY A 384 -4.83 12.16 -12.39
N ARG A 385 -4.68 11.58 -13.59
CA ARG A 385 -4.86 12.28 -14.87
C ARG A 385 -6.21 13.01 -14.99
N SER A 386 -7.28 12.49 -14.38
CA SER A 386 -8.61 13.13 -14.43
C SER A 386 -8.74 14.34 -13.49
N TRP A 387 -7.82 14.46 -12.52
CA TRP A 387 -7.78 15.53 -11.52
C TRP A 387 -6.74 16.61 -11.82
N LYS A 388 -5.66 16.28 -12.53
CA LYS A 388 -4.58 17.22 -12.90
C LYS A 388 -5.07 18.48 -13.63
N ASN A 389 -6.14 18.35 -14.41
CA ASN A 389 -6.67 19.42 -15.25
C ASN A 389 -7.84 20.18 -14.60
N VAL A 390 -8.13 19.92 -13.31
CA VAL A 390 -9.18 20.66 -12.59
C VAL A 390 -8.73 22.11 -12.38
N PRO A 391 -9.48 23.11 -12.87
CA PRO A 391 -9.13 24.51 -12.65
C PRO A 391 -9.14 24.84 -11.14
N PRO A 392 -8.17 25.61 -10.62
CA PRO A 392 -8.10 25.93 -9.19
C PRO A 392 -9.41 26.50 -8.62
N GLY A 393 -10.09 27.38 -9.36
CA GLY A 393 -11.38 27.97 -8.94
C GLY A 393 -12.56 27.00 -8.90
N GLN A 394 -12.44 25.80 -9.47
CA GLN A 394 -13.48 24.76 -9.44
C GLN A 394 -13.16 23.61 -8.47
N TYR A 395 -11.93 23.55 -7.97
CA TYR A 395 -11.44 22.42 -7.18
C TYR A 395 -12.32 22.13 -5.97
N HIS A 396 -12.63 23.14 -5.15
CA HIS A 396 -13.41 22.97 -3.93
C HIS A 396 -14.83 22.48 -4.21
N ARG A 397 -15.50 23.02 -5.24
CA ARG A 397 -16.84 22.59 -5.65
C ARG A 397 -16.83 21.12 -6.09
N ILE A 398 -15.91 20.75 -6.98
CA ILE A 398 -15.81 19.37 -7.49
C ILE A 398 -15.46 18.39 -6.37
N LYS A 399 -14.55 18.77 -5.48
CA LYS A 399 -14.21 17.99 -4.29
C LYS A 399 -15.45 17.76 -3.42
N PHE A 400 -16.24 18.81 -3.16
CA PHE A 400 -17.48 18.71 -2.40
C PHE A 400 -18.54 17.83 -3.09
N GLU A 401 -18.72 17.95 -4.41
CA GLU A 401 -19.65 17.10 -5.18
C GLU A 401 -19.29 15.61 -5.07
N ASN A 402 -18.00 15.28 -5.11
CA ASN A 402 -17.53 13.92 -4.90
C ASN A 402 -17.73 13.47 -3.45
N ALA A 403 -17.49 14.35 -2.49
CA ALA A 403 -17.71 14.07 -1.07
C ALA A 403 -19.18 13.71 -0.80
N GLU A 404 -20.10 14.55 -1.28
CA GLU A 404 -21.54 14.29 -1.17
C GLU A 404 -21.95 12.98 -1.85
N ALA A 405 -21.37 12.65 -3.01
CA ALA A 405 -21.66 11.39 -3.70
C ALA A 405 -21.20 10.16 -2.89
N MET A 406 -20.00 10.21 -2.29
CA MET A 406 -19.50 9.14 -1.41
C MET A 406 -20.37 8.99 -0.15
N LEU A 407 -20.76 10.10 0.49
CA LEU A 407 -21.66 10.09 1.65
C LEU A 407 -23.04 9.53 1.31
N ASN A 408 -23.59 9.89 0.14
CA ASN A 408 -24.85 9.33 -0.36
C ASN A 408 -24.76 7.82 -0.50
N ARG A 409 -23.67 7.29 -1.06
CA ARG A 409 -23.45 5.85 -1.17
C ARG A 409 -23.34 5.18 0.20
N ALA A 410 -22.55 5.73 1.11
CA ALA A 410 -22.39 5.17 2.45
C ALA A 410 -23.73 5.12 3.21
N ALA A 411 -24.52 6.20 3.15
CA ALA A 411 -25.80 6.30 3.82
C ALA A 411 -26.88 5.31 3.32
N GLN A 412 -26.70 4.70 2.14
CA GLN A 412 -27.60 3.65 1.64
C GLN A 412 -27.47 2.34 2.42
N VAL A 413 -26.31 2.07 3.02
CA VAL A 413 -26.03 0.82 3.75
C VAL A 413 -25.65 1.05 5.22
N LEU A 414 -25.32 2.29 5.60
CA LEU A 414 -25.02 2.73 6.97
C LEU A 414 -26.13 3.69 7.45
N PRO A 415 -27.24 3.18 7.99
CA PRO A 415 -28.37 4.00 8.41
C PRO A 415 -27.96 4.96 9.54
N GLY A 416 -28.46 6.19 9.50
CA GLY A 416 -28.19 7.19 10.53
C GLY A 416 -26.83 7.89 10.42
N LEU A 417 -25.92 7.44 9.53
CA LEU A 417 -24.56 7.97 9.38
C LEU A 417 -24.51 9.50 9.37
N ARG A 418 -25.32 10.14 8.52
CA ARG A 418 -25.31 11.60 8.35
C ARG A 418 -25.59 12.39 9.62
N GLY A 419 -26.47 11.86 10.48
CA GLY A 419 -26.84 12.53 11.72
C GLY A 419 -25.76 12.47 12.80
N ARG A 420 -24.69 11.71 12.56
CA ARG A 420 -23.61 11.46 13.51
C ARG A 420 -22.29 12.13 13.13
N ILE A 421 -22.22 12.77 11.98
CA ILE A 421 -20.97 13.35 11.47
C ILE A 421 -20.62 14.61 12.28
N GLU A 422 -19.50 14.56 12.98
CA GLU A 422 -18.90 15.70 13.70
C GLU A 422 -17.82 16.38 12.86
N GLU A 423 -16.97 15.59 12.19
CA GLU A 423 -15.85 16.08 11.38
C GLU A 423 -15.83 15.41 10.01
N VAL A 424 -15.45 16.18 8.97
CA VAL A 424 -15.29 15.68 7.60
C VAL A 424 -14.03 16.25 6.98
N GLU A 425 -13.17 15.39 6.48
CA GLU A 425 -12.07 15.76 5.60
C GLU A 425 -12.04 14.90 4.35
N MET A 426 -11.48 15.43 3.27
CA MET A 426 -11.33 14.67 2.03
C MET A 426 -9.99 14.95 1.36
N ALA A 427 -9.35 13.92 0.81
CA ALA A 427 -8.22 14.00 -0.09
C ALA A 427 -8.62 13.60 -1.52
N THR A 428 -7.89 14.15 -2.48
CA THR A 428 -8.04 13.81 -3.91
C THR A 428 -6.68 13.45 -4.49
N PRO A 429 -6.57 12.99 -5.75
CA PRO A 429 -5.28 12.71 -6.37
C PRO A 429 -4.28 13.86 -6.31
N LEU A 430 -4.76 15.11 -6.31
CA LEU A 430 -3.91 16.30 -6.13
C LEU A 430 -3.30 16.39 -4.72
N THR A 431 -4.02 15.93 -3.69
CA THR A 431 -3.48 15.82 -2.33
C THR A 431 -2.30 14.85 -2.29
N PHE A 432 -2.45 13.65 -2.87
CA PHE A 432 -1.38 12.66 -2.94
C PHE A 432 -0.18 13.15 -3.77
N MET A 433 -0.42 13.87 -4.88
CA MET A 433 0.66 14.51 -5.64
C MET A 433 1.46 15.51 -4.80
N ARG A 434 0.78 16.31 -3.98
CA ARG A 434 1.41 17.32 -3.13
C ARG A 434 2.23 16.70 -2.00
N TYR A 435 1.63 15.78 -1.26
CA TYR A 435 2.24 15.25 -0.03
C TYR A 435 3.24 14.12 -0.28
N LEU A 436 3.01 13.26 -1.27
CA LEU A 436 3.90 12.13 -1.57
C LEU A 436 4.90 12.44 -2.70
N GLY A 437 4.68 13.50 -3.49
CA GLY A 437 5.50 13.80 -4.66
C GLY A 437 5.41 12.73 -5.77
N HIS A 438 4.40 11.87 -5.70
CA HIS A 438 4.19 10.78 -6.65
C HIS A 438 3.62 11.29 -7.98
N PRO A 439 4.11 10.79 -9.13
CA PRO A 439 3.49 11.02 -10.43
C PRO A 439 1.98 10.71 -10.43
N GLU A 440 1.18 11.72 -10.74
CA GLU A 440 -0.29 11.67 -10.70
C GLU A 440 -0.90 11.27 -9.34
N GLY A 441 -0.13 11.33 -8.26
CA GLY A 441 -0.63 10.95 -6.94
C GLY A 441 -0.87 9.45 -6.83
N SER A 442 -0.26 8.65 -7.73
CA SER A 442 -0.33 7.20 -7.71
C SER A 442 0.05 6.66 -6.33
N ILE A 443 -0.79 5.78 -5.77
CA ILE A 443 -0.59 5.22 -4.42
C ILE A 443 0.05 3.83 -4.43
N TYR A 444 0.14 3.17 -5.61
CA TYR A 444 0.77 1.86 -5.78
C TYR A 444 1.96 1.86 -6.76
N GLY A 445 2.49 3.03 -7.15
CA GLY A 445 3.59 3.11 -8.12
C GLY A 445 3.14 2.70 -9.53
N PHE A 446 3.80 1.71 -10.13
CA PHE A 446 3.39 1.19 -11.45
C PHE A 446 2.27 0.15 -11.33
N GLU A 447 1.48 -0.04 -12.40
CA GLU A 447 0.40 -1.03 -12.42
C GLU A 447 0.94 -2.48 -12.41
N HIS A 448 0.27 -3.34 -11.64
CA HIS A 448 0.57 -4.77 -11.50
C HIS A 448 -0.19 -5.66 -12.50
N HIS A 449 -0.07 -5.38 -13.80
CA HIS A 449 -0.74 -6.19 -14.84
C HIS A 449 -0.25 -7.63 -14.85
N ALA A 450 -1.13 -8.59 -15.16
CA ALA A 450 -0.77 -10.00 -15.28
C ALA A 450 0.43 -10.28 -16.20
N LYS A 451 0.64 -9.47 -17.23
CA LYS A 451 1.77 -9.59 -18.17
C LYS A 451 3.11 -9.09 -17.63
N ASP A 452 3.09 -8.24 -16.59
CA ASP A 452 4.27 -7.54 -16.06
C ASP A 452 4.58 -7.95 -14.59
N ALA A 453 3.60 -8.55 -13.91
CA ALA A 453 3.60 -8.88 -12.50
C ALA A 453 4.58 -10.01 -12.12
N PHE A 454 5.15 -9.91 -10.91
CA PHE A 454 5.89 -10.96 -10.19
C PHE A 454 7.19 -11.51 -10.82
N LEU A 455 7.27 -11.64 -12.15
CA LEU A 455 8.43 -12.18 -12.88
C LEU A 455 9.33 -11.10 -13.51
N MET A 456 8.80 -9.89 -13.72
CA MET A 456 9.54 -8.76 -14.31
C MET A 456 9.44 -7.48 -13.43
N PRO A 457 9.78 -7.58 -12.12
CA PRO A 457 9.69 -6.43 -11.23
C PRO A 457 10.64 -5.32 -11.66
N VAL A 458 10.25 -4.08 -11.39
CA VAL A 458 11.16 -2.94 -11.51
C VAL A 458 12.30 -3.12 -10.51
N GLY A 459 13.53 -3.18 -11.00
CA GLY A 459 14.72 -3.38 -10.18
C GLY A 459 15.03 -2.21 -9.26
N ARG A 460 15.70 -2.51 -8.14
CA ARG A 460 16.16 -1.52 -7.15
C ARG A 460 17.48 -0.83 -7.53
N ASN A 461 18.28 -1.45 -8.40
CA ASN A 461 19.61 -0.95 -8.75
C ASN A 461 19.55 -0.02 -9.97
N SER A 462 20.20 1.14 -9.85
CA SER A 462 20.37 2.08 -10.95
C SER A 462 21.58 1.71 -11.82
N PRO A 463 21.58 2.04 -13.11
CA PRO A 463 22.79 2.10 -13.92
C PRO A 463 23.81 3.14 -13.42
N ILE A 464 23.38 4.14 -12.64
CA ILE A 464 24.26 5.12 -11.98
C ILE A 464 24.83 4.46 -10.72
N ARG A 465 26.16 4.32 -10.65
CA ARG A 465 26.84 3.68 -9.52
C ARG A 465 26.63 4.48 -8.23
N GLY A 466 26.32 3.77 -7.14
CA GLY A 466 25.96 4.38 -5.87
C GLY A 466 24.54 4.95 -5.80
N LEU A 467 23.68 4.75 -6.81
CA LEU A 467 22.26 5.10 -6.71
C LEU A 467 21.41 3.84 -6.59
N HIS A 468 20.67 3.73 -5.50
CA HIS A 468 19.73 2.65 -5.24
C HIS A 468 18.34 3.22 -5.01
N PHE A 469 17.34 2.37 -5.20
CA PHE A 469 15.94 2.70 -4.97
C PHE A 469 15.35 1.81 -3.89
N ALA A 470 14.54 2.42 -3.04
CA ALA A 470 13.79 1.74 -2.00
C ALA A 470 12.41 2.38 -1.94
N SER A 471 11.41 1.88 -2.68
CA SER A 471 10.04 2.43 -2.59
C SER A 471 9.01 1.46 -3.15
N GLY A 472 7.73 1.81 -3.05
CA GLY A 472 6.64 1.11 -3.74
C GLY A 472 6.67 1.24 -5.27
N TRP A 473 7.68 1.92 -5.84
CA TRP A 473 7.92 2.01 -7.28
C TRP A 473 8.91 0.96 -7.78
N THR A 474 9.48 0.17 -6.85
CA THR A 474 10.42 -0.91 -7.11
C THR A 474 9.94 -2.17 -6.40
N GLY A 475 9.64 -3.23 -7.16
CA GLY A 475 8.96 -4.41 -6.63
C GLY A 475 7.47 -4.16 -6.36
N ASP A 476 6.98 -4.58 -5.20
CA ASP A 476 5.58 -4.48 -4.81
C ASP A 476 5.29 -3.26 -3.93
N ALA A 477 4.09 -2.71 -4.06
CA ALA A 477 3.59 -1.62 -3.22
C ALA A 477 2.87 -2.14 -1.95
N GLY A 478 2.49 -1.22 -1.06
CA GLY A 478 1.83 -1.53 0.21
C GLY A 478 2.77 -1.49 1.40
N PHE A 479 2.22 -1.55 2.62
CA PHE A 479 2.98 -1.34 3.85
C PHE A 479 4.09 -2.37 4.05
N GLN A 480 3.74 -3.67 4.13
CA GLN A 480 4.73 -4.73 4.33
C GLN A 480 5.81 -4.75 3.23
N PRO A 481 5.47 -4.80 1.92
CA PRO A 481 6.51 -4.87 0.88
C PRO A 481 7.44 -3.65 0.87
N THR A 482 6.94 -2.45 1.15
CA THR A 482 7.78 -1.25 1.16
C THR A 482 8.76 -1.23 2.34
N TYR A 483 8.36 -1.66 3.54
CA TYR A 483 9.29 -1.83 4.66
C TYR A 483 10.42 -2.83 4.32
N GLN A 484 10.08 -3.97 3.70
CA GLN A 484 11.05 -4.98 3.27
C GLN A 484 11.95 -4.48 2.12
N SER A 485 11.41 -3.67 1.21
CA SER A 485 12.15 -3.04 0.12
C SER A 485 13.27 -2.14 0.67
N GLY A 486 12.98 -1.36 1.71
CA GLY A 486 13.98 -0.55 2.40
C GLY A 486 15.10 -1.36 3.04
N ALA A 487 14.76 -2.41 3.80
CA ALA A 487 15.76 -3.29 4.43
C ALA A 487 16.63 -4.01 3.37
N SER A 488 16.04 -4.38 2.24
CA SER A 488 16.76 -4.99 1.13
C SER A 488 17.72 -4.01 0.45
N ALA A 489 17.29 -2.76 0.20
CA ALA A 489 18.16 -1.73 -0.35
C ALA A 489 19.33 -1.40 0.58
N ALA A 490 19.09 -1.37 1.90
CA ALA A 490 20.17 -1.23 2.89
C ALA A 490 21.20 -2.36 2.79
N ARG A 491 20.76 -3.60 2.56
CA ARG A 491 21.66 -4.75 2.36
C ARG A 491 22.46 -4.62 1.06
N ASP A 492 21.81 -4.23 -0.03
CA ASP A 492 22.47 -4.02 -1.33
C ASP A 492 23.57 -2.94 -1.20
N VAL A 493 23.27 -1.82 -0.53
CA VAL A 493 24.23 -0.74 -0.24
C VAL A 493 25.37 -1.19 0.67
N GLU A 494 25.07 -1.94 1.73
CA GLU A 494 26.10 -2.45 2.62
C GLU A 494 27.12 -3.35 1.88
N LEU A 495 26.64 -4.20 0.97
CA LEU A 495 27.53 -5.04 0.16
C LEU A 495 28.40 -4.19 -0.76
N GLU A 496 27.83 -3.18 -1.44
CA GLU A 496 28.59 -2.26 -2.29
C GLU A 496 29.67 -1.51 -1.50
N LEU A 497 29.32 -0.95 -0.33
CA LEU A 497 30.26 -0.20 0.51
C LEU A 497 31.36 -1.08 1.11
N LYS A 498 31.08 -2.36 1.34
CA LYS A 498 32.06 -3.36 1.79
C LYS A 498 32.87 -3.98 0.63
N GLY A 499 32.58 -3.60 -0.62
CA GLY A 499 33.26 -4.12 -1.82
C GLY A 499 32.99 -5.61 -2.08
N LYS A 500 31.80 -6.09 -1.74
CA LYS A 500 31.39 -7.49 -1.88
C LYS A 500 30.44 -7.74 -3.04
#